data_AF-A0A346YKW0-F1
#
_entry.id   AF-A0A346YKW0-F1
#
_cell.length_a   1.000
_cell.length_b   1.000
_cell.length_c   1.000
_cell.angle_alpha   90.00
_cell.angle_beta   90.00
_cell.angle_gamma   90.00
#
_symmetry.space_group_name_H-M   'P 1'
#
loop_
_entity.id
_entity.type
_entity.pdbx_description
1 polymer ?
#
loop_
_entity_poly.entity_id
_entity_poly.type
_entity_poly.pdbx_seq_one_letter_code
_entity_poly.pdbx_strand_id
1 'polypeptide(L)' 'MKIIKQGKHPGEKVYRGTCRTCSTEIEFERHEARYQVDQRDGDFLQIACPTCGEDINVSA' A
#
# COMPACT_ATOMS: atom_id res chain seq x y z
N MET A 1 -32.95 2.09 -13.54
CA MET A 1 -31.78 1.21 -13.77
C MET A 1 -31.05 1.06 -12.43
N LYS A 2 -30.73 -0.17 -11.99
CA LYS A 2 -30.07 -0.44 -10.70
C LYS A 2 -28.78 -1.21 -10.95
N ILE A 3 -27.66 -0.68 -10.46
CA ILE A 3 -26.37 -1.37 -10.50
C ILE A 3 -26.39 -2.48 -9.43
N ILE A 4 -26.15 -3.73 -9.84
CA ILE A 4 -26.17 -4.93 -8.98
C ILE A 4 -24.77 -5.39 -8.56
N LYS A 5 -23.72 -4.98 -9.29
CA LYS A 5 -22.33 -5.19 -8.92
C LYS A 5 -21.46 -4.18 -9.67
N GLN A 6 -20.63 -3.45 -8.95
CA GLN A 6 -19.67 -2.52 -9.54
C GLN A 6 -18.35 -3.27 -9.76
N GLY A 7 -17.84 -3.26 -10.99
CA GLY A 7 -16.50 -3.76 -11.27
C GLY A 7 -15.50 -2.79 -10.67
N LYS A 8 -14.82 -3.18 -9.58
CA LYS A 8 -13.61 -2.49 -9.14
C LYS A 8 -12.49 -2.92 -10.07
N HIS A 9 -11.75 -1.96 -10.60
CA HIS A 9 -10.60 -2.26 -11.44
C HIS A 9 -9.62 -3.09 -10.58
N PRO A 10 -9.07 -4.22 -11.08
CA PRO A 10 -8.13 -5.05 -10.30
C PRO A 10 -6.84 -4.32 -9.84
N GLY A 11 -6.66 -3.05 -10.23
CA GLY A 11 -5.60 -2.17 -9.74
C GLY A 11 -5.89 -1.51 -8.39
N GLU A 12 -7.14 -1.48 -7.90
CA GLU A 12 -7.51 -0.91 -6.58
C GLU A 12 -7.19 -1.88 -5.42
N LYS A 13 -6.05 -2.59 -5.47
CA LYS A 13 -5.59 -3.30 -4.28
C LYS A 13 -5.08 -2.24 -3.31
N VAL A 14 -5.92 -1.92 -2.33
CA VAL A 14 -5.59 -1.05 -1.20
C VAL A 14 -4.77 -1.85 -0.21
N TYR A 15 -3.60 -1.35 0.12
CA TYR A 15 -2.70 -1.88 1.12
C TYR A 15 -2.83 -1.06 2.40
N ARG A 16 -2.71 -1.73 3.54
CA ARG A 16 -2.67 -1.09 4.86
C ARG A 16 -1.27 -1.22 5.41
N GLY A 17 -0.68 -0.11 5.81
CA GLY A 17 0.63 -0.05 6.44
C GLY A 17 0.55 0.71 7.75
N THR A 18 1.25 0.22 8.76
CA THR A 18 1.43 0.94 10.03
C THR A 18 2.86 1.42 10.11
N CYS A 19 3.04 2.72 10.29
CA CYS A 19 4.36 3.30 10.56
C CYS A 19 4.87 2.81 11.91
N ARG A 20 6.05 2.19 11.95
CA ARG A 20 6.67 1.72 13.20
C ARG A 20 7.21 2.84 14.09
N THR A 21 7.39 4.04 13.54
CA THR A 21 7.97 5.19 14.25
C THR A 21 6.91 6.02 14.96
N CYS A 22 5.83 6.38 14.26
CA CYS A 22 4.79 7.24 14.81
C CYS A 22 3.44 6.53 15.02
N SER A 23 3.38 5.22 14.76
CA SER A 23 2.15 4.40 14.86
C SER A 23 0.99 4.88 13.97
N THR A 24 1.27 5.71 12.96
CA THR A 24 0.25 6.15 12.00
C THR A 24 -0.12 4.98 11.10
N GLU A 25 -1.42 4.68 11.02
CA GLU A 25 -1.97 3.73 10.08
C GLU A 25 -2.37 4.46 8.79
N ILE A 26 -1.91 3.96 7.66
CA ILE A 26 -2.24 4.50 6.34
C ILE A 26 -2.82 3.42 5.44
N GLU A 27 -3.76 3.83 4.59
CA GLU A 27 -4.23 3.04 3.46
C GLU A 27 -3.67 3.68 2.19
N PHE A 28 -3.11 2.87 1.30
CA PHE A 28 -2.56 3.35 0.04
C PHE A 28 -2.78 2.33 -1.07
N GLU A 29 -2.91 2.80 -2.30
CA GLU A 29 -3.00 1.95 -3.47
C GLU A 29 -1.63 1.50 -3.94
N ARG A 30 -1.57 0.38 -4.67
CA ARG A 30 -0.31 -0.12 -5.26
C ARG A 30 0.44 0.95 -6.05
N HIS A 31 -0.27 1.83 -6.73
CA HIS A 31 0.31 2.85 -7.61
C HIS A 31 0.91 4.04 -6.83
N GLU A 32 0.55 4.20 -5.55
CA GLU A 32 1.06 5.28 -4.68
C GLU A 32 2.38 4.88 -4.00
N ALA A 33 2.67 3.57 -3.91
CA ALA A 33 3.88 3.05 -3.32
C ALA A 33 4.90 2.62 -4.37
N ARG A 34 6.18 2.65 -3.98
CA ARG A 34 7.27 2.11 -4.78
C ARG A 34 7.29 0.60 -4.62
N TYR A 35 7.04 -0.11 -5.71
CA TYR A 35 7.18 -1.55 -5.78
C TYR A 35 8.64 -1.93 -5.90
N GLN A 36 9.13 -2.68 -4.92
CA GLN A 36 10.48 -3.22 -4.85
C GLN A 36 10.39 -4.74 -4.98
N VAL A 37 11.26 -5.30 -5.81
CA VAL A 37 11.39 -6.75 -6.00
C VAL A 37 12.68 -7.17 -5.34
N ASP A 38 12.59 -7.88 -4.21
CA ASP A 38 13.75 -8.50 -3.57
C ASP A 38 13.76 -9.99 -3.88
N GLN A 39 14.87 -10.47 -4.43
CA GLN A 39 15.04 -11.87 -4.82
C GLN A 39 15.12 -12.82 -3.62
N ARG A 40 15.28 -12.31 -2.39
CA ARG A 40 15.39 -13.09 -1.14
C ARG A 40 14.10 -13.10 -0.33
N ASP A 41 13.50 -11.93 -0.12
CA ASP A 41 12.33 -11.76 0.77
C ASP A 41 11.00 -11.58 0.03
N GLY A 42 11.04 -11.53 -1.32
CA GLY A 42 9.87 -11.35 -2.16
C GLY A 42 9.55 -9.88 -2.42
N ASP A 43 8.38 -9.66 -3.02
CA ASP A 43 7.96 -8.34 -3.46
C ASP A 43 7.37 -7.53 -2.31
N PHE A 44 7.81 -6.28 -2.16
CA PHE A 44 7.29 -5.36 -1.15
C PHE A 44 7.02 -3.98 -1.72
N LEU A 45 6.11 -3.27 -1.06
CA LEU A 45 5.73 -1.90 -1.33
C LEU A 45 6.34 -0.99 -0.28
N GLN A 46 7.05 0.03 -0.73
CA GLN A 46 7.64 1.06 0.12
C GLN A 46 6.92 2.39 -0.10
N ILE A 47 6.43 3.00 0.97
CA ILE A 47 5.77 4.31 0.94
C ILE A 47 6.25 5.17 2.10
N ALA A 48 6.43 6.46 1.87
CA ALA A 48 6.81 7.39 2.93
C ALA A 48 5.61 7.73 3.82
N CYS A 49 5.82 7.72 5.13
CA CYS A 49 4.81 8.12 6.10
C CYS A 49 4.52 9.63 5.97
N PRO A 50 3.25 10.05 5.77
CA PRO A 50 2.91 11.46 5.58
C PRO A 50 3.12 12.30 6.84
N THR A 51 3.19 11.67 8.02
CA THR A 51 3.34 12.36 9.32
C THR A 51 4.79 12.52 9.74
N CYS A 52 5.62 11.48 9.61
CA CYS A 52 7.00 11.50 10.10
C CYS A 52 8.08 11.39 9.01
N GLY A 53 7.69 11.14 7.75
CA GLY A 53 8.61 10.99 6.63
C GLY A 53 9.36 9.65 6.58
N GLU A 54 9.18 8.77 7.58
CA GLU A 54 9.82 7.46 7.61
C GLU A 54 9.20 6.48 6.61
N ASP A 55 10.01 5.58 6.05
CA ASP A 55 9.54 4.57 5.12
C ASP A 55 8.71 3.47 5.80
N ILE A 56 7.59 3.13 5.17
CA ILE A 56 6.69 2.04 5.56
C ILE A 56 6.80 0.96 4.49
N ASN A 57 7.25 -0.22 4.90
CA ASN A 57 7.37 -1.38 4.03
C ASN A 57 6.22 -2.36 4.31
N VAL A 58 5.46 -2.70 3.27
CA VAL A 58 4.33 -3.65 3.32
C VAL A 58 4.57 -4.72 2.25
N SER A 59 4.35 -6.00 2.56
CA SER A 59 4.45 -7.06 1.55
C SER A 59 3.37 -6.92 0.47
N ALA A 60 3.74 -7.12 -0.80
CA ALA A 60 2.88 -6.87 -1.96
C ALA A 60 1.84 -7.99 -2.22
#